data_AF-A0A830CA29-F1
#
_entry.id   AF-A0A830CA29-F1
#
_cell.length_a   1.000
_cell.length_b   1.000
_cell.length_c   1.000
_cell.angle_alpha   90.00
_cell.angle_beta   90.00
_cell.angle_gamma   90.00
#
_symmetry.space_group_name_H-M   'P 1'
#
loop_
_entity.id
_entity.type
_entity.pdbx_description
1 polymer ?
#
loop_
_entity_poly.entity_id
_entity_poly.type
_entity_poly.pdbx_seq_one_letter_code
_entity_poly.pdbx_strand_id
1 'polypeptide(L)'
;MKENLSMEIDPPLKENLATAEDWQKALDKVVPAVVVLRTIACRAFDTEFAGASYATGFIVDKSRGIILTNRHVVKAGQVVAEAMFVNREEVSVYEAPSIKGNVVVFAALTPSRSS
;
A
#
# COMPACT_ATOMS: atom_id res chain seq x y z
N MET A 1 10.84 61.63 -3.77
CA MET A 1 10.09 60.43 -4.19
C MET A 1 10.42 59.33 -3.19
N LYS A 2 9.49 58.97 -2.31
CA LYS A 2 9.62 57.82 -1.41
C LYS A 2 8.81 56.71 -2.05
N GLU A 3 9.48 55.76 -2.67
CA GLU A 3 8.83 54.58 -3.24
C GLU A 3 8.76 53.52 -2.16
N ASN A 4 7.53 53.19 -1.79
CA ASN A 4 7.19 52.15 -0.83
C ASN A 4 7.55 50.81 -1.46
N LEU A 5 8.67 50.22 -1.04
CA LEU A 5 8.98 48.81 -1.31
C LEU A 5 8.00 47.95 -0.51
N SER A 6 6.89 47.59 -1.12
CA SER A 6 6.00 46.55 -0.64
C SER A 6 6.71 45.21 -0.73
N MET A 7 7.28 44.74 0.38
CA MET A 7 7.54 43.32 0.56
C MET A 7 6.21 42.67 0.93
N GLU A 8 5.53 42.07 -0.04
CA GLU A 8 4.50 41.08 0.23
C GLU A 8 5.19 39.92 0.96
N ILE A 9 4.93 39.82 2.27
CA ILE A 9 5.43 38.75 3.12
C ILE A 9 4.67 37.50 2.68
N ASP A 10 5.39 36.48 2.19
CA ASP A 10 4.83 35.13 2.00
C ASP A 10 4.03 34.77 3.27
N PRO A 11 2.78 34.26 3.14
CA PRO A 11 1.99 33.92 4.31
C PRO A 11 2.83 33.00 5.21
N PRO A 12 2.87 33.24 6.53
CA PRO A 12 3.71 32.46 7.41
C PRO A 12 3.37 30.99 7.21
N LEU A 13 4.39 30.19 6.89
CA LEU A 13 4.28 28.73 6.84
C LEU A 13 3.63 28.30 8.15
N LYS A 14 2.37 27.89 8.07
CA LYS A 14 1.61 27.41 9.22
C LYS A 14 2.43 26.28 9.85
N GLU A 15 2.98 26.53 11.03
CA GLU A 15 3.69 25.50 11.78
C GLU A 15 2.77 24.28 11.92
N ASN A 16 3.34 23.10 11.69
CA ASN A 16 2.61 21.86 11.70
C ASN A 16 2.26 21.52 13.16
N LEU A 17 1.08 21.96 13.63
CA LEU A 17 0.58 21.81 15.01
C LEU A 17 0.28 20.36 15.42
N ALA A 18 0.75 19.36 14.68
CA ALA A 18 0.49 17.96 14.97
C ALA A 18 1.19 17.56 16.28
N THR A 19 0.41 17.21 17.29
CA THR A 19 0.95 16.75 18.58
C THR A 19 1.36 15.27 18.51
N ALA A 20 2.14 14.80 19.48
CA ALA A 20 2.47 13.37 19.60
C ALA A 20 1.20 12.49 19.73
N GLU A 21 0.15 13.00 20.39
CA GLU A 21 -1.13 12.31 20.50
C GLU A 21 -1.84 12.19 19.15
N ASP A 22 -1.76 13.21 18.30
CA ASP A 22 -2.34 13.17 16.96
C ASP A 22 -1.61 12.16 16.08
N TRP A 23 -0.29 12.07 16.21
CA TRP A 23 0.51 11.03 15.55
C TRP A 23 0.14 9.63 16.02
N GLN A 24 -0.04 9.42 17.33
CA GLN A 24 -0.47 8.13 17.87
C GLN A 24 -1.86 7.73 17.34
N LYS A 25 -2.83 8.65 17.36
CA LYS A 25 -4.18 8.41 16.82
C LYS A 25 -4.14 8.08 15.33
N ALA A 26 -3.26 8.72 14.57
CA ALA A 26 -3.08 8.41 13.15
C ALA A 26 -2.55 6.99 12.96
N LEU A 27 -1.52 6.59 13.73
CA LEU A 27 -0.96 5.24 13.69
C LEU A 27 -1.99 4.17 14.05
N ASP A 28 -2.73 4.36 15.15
CA ASP A 28 -3.77 3.42 15.59
C ASP A 28 -4.84 3.19 14.50
N LYS A 29 -5.11 4.21 13.69
CA LYS A 29 -6.03 4.14 12.57
C LYS A 29 -5.46 3.44 11.34
N VAL A 30 -4.19 3.69 10.99
CA VAL A 30 -3.61 3.21 9.72
C VAL A 30 -2.91 1.86 9.82
N VAL A 31 -2.32 1.53 10.97
CA VAL A 31 -1.58 0.26 11.17
C VAL A 31 -2.43 -0.98 10.85
N PRO A 32 -3.72 -1.07 11.23
CA PRO A 32 -4.56 -2.21 10.86
C PRO A 32 -4.79 -2.38 9.34
N ALA A 33 -4.56 -1.32 8.55
CA ALA A 33 -4.65 -1.36 7.10
C ALA A 33 -3.33 -1.78 6.42
N VAL A 34 -2.27 -2.04 7.18
CA VAL A 34 -0.96 -2.46 6.67
C VAL A 34 -0.85 -3.98 6.76
N VAL A 35 -0.44 -4.59 5.65
CA VAL A 35 -0.19 -6.04 5.54
C VAL A 35 1.18 -6.31 4.96
N VAL A 36 1.73 -7.49 5.24
CA VAL A 36 2.90 -8.01 4.54
C VAL A 36 2.40 -8.89 3.39
N LEU A 37 2.75 -8.53 2.16
CA LEU A 37 2.52 -9.33 0.97
C LEU A 37 3.70 -10.28 0.79
N ARG A 38 3.42 -11.60 0.81
CA ARG A 38 4.36 -12.64 0.41
C ARG A 38 3.97 -13.12 -0.98
N THR A 39 4.87 -12.95 -1.94
CA THR A 39 4.69 -13.43 -3.32
C THR A 39 5.65 -14.59 -3.58
N ILE A 40 5.15 -15.66 -4.18
CA ILE A 40 5.91 -16.88 -4.50
C ILE A 40 5.88 -17.05 -6.02
N ALA A 41 7.05 -16.95 -6.63
CA ALA A 41 7.29 -17.34 -8.01
C ALA A 41 7.65 -18.83 -8.04
N CYS A 42 6.71 -19.68 -8.42
CA CYS A 42 6.89 -21.14 -8.44
C CYS A 42 7.93 -21.62 -9.47
N ARG A 43 8.22 -20.82 -10.49
CA ARG A 43 9.17 -21.12 -11.56
C ARG A 43 9.90 -19.85 -11.96
N ALA A 44 11.10 -20.02 -12.50
CA ALA A 44 11.80 -18.92 -13.15
C ALA A 44 11.00 -18.48 -14.39
N PHE A 45 10.92 -17.17 -14.62
CA PHE A 45 10.24 -16.58 -15.76
C PHE A 45 11.01 -15.35 -16.23
N ASP A 46 11.14 -15.21 -17.55
CA ASP A 46 11.94 -14.16 -18.18
C ASP A 46 13.38 -14.13 -17.62
N THR A 47 13.72 -13.14 -16.77
CA THR A 47 15.02 -13.00 -16.09
C THR A 47 14.97 -13.28 -14.58
N GLU A 48 13.81 -13.60 -14.03
CA GLU A 48 13.59 -13.77 -12.59
C GLU A 48 13.67 -15.25 -12.17
N PHE A 49 14.34 -15.53 -11.06
CA PHE A 49 14.41 -16.87 -10.47
C PHE A 49 13.17 -17.21 -9.65
N ALA A 50 12.89 -18.51 -9.53
CA ALA A 50 11.92 -19.03 -8.58
C ALA A 50 12.31 -18.64 -7.15
N GLY A 51 11.33 -18.30 -6.32
CA GLY A 51 11.57 -17.88 -4.95
C GLY A 51 10.41 -17.12 -4.33
N ALA A 52 10.59 -16.73 -3.08
CA ALA A 52 9.64 -15.91 -2.34
C ALA A 52 10.17 -14.48 -2.19
N SER A 53 9.28 -13.49 -2.27
CA SER A 53 9.56 -12.09 -1.98
C SER A 53 8.51 -11.53 -1.02
N TYR A 54 8.92 -10.51 -0.27
CA TYR A 54 8.10 -9.85 0.73
C TYR A 54 8.03 -8.36 0.47
N ALA A 55 6.88 -7.76 0.74
CA ALA A 55 6.66 -6.34 0.61
C ALA A 55 5.51 -5.85 1.48
N THR A 56 5.35 -4.54 1.56
CA THR A 56 4.21 -3.92 2.22
C THR A 56 3.04 -3.77 1.26
N GLY A 57 1.84 -4.13 1.73
CA GLY A 57 0.58 -3.82 1.08
C GLY A 57 -0.29 -2.93 1.96
N PHE A 58 -1.15 -2.14 1.34
CA PHE A 58 -2.10 -1.27 2.03
C PHE A 58 -3.52 -1.62 1.61
N ILE A 59 -4.38 -1.93 2.58
CA ILE A 59 -5.80 -2.18 2.35
C ILE A 59 -6.47 -0.85 2.04
N VAL A 60 -6.95 -0.68 0.81
CA VAL A 60 -7.63 0.53 0.34
C VAL A 60 -9.14 0.37 0.26
N ASP A 61 -9.63 -0.86 0.14
CA ASP A 61 -11.06 -1.18 0.22
C ASP A 61 -11.26 -2.49 0.97
N LYS A 62 -11.60 -2.40 2.26
CA LYS A 62 -11.88 -3.58 3.09
C LYS A 62 -13.14 -4.34 2.67
N SER A 63 -14.10 -3.68 2.01
CA SER A 63 -15.37 -4.31 1.61
C SER A 63 -15.18 -5.21 0.39
N ARG A 64 -14.27 -4.81 -0.51
CA ARG A 64 -13.90 -5.56 -1.70
C ARG A 64 -12.60 -6.36 -1.56
N GLY A 65 -11.91 -6.23 -0.43
CA GLY A 65 -10.63 -6.88 -0.18
C GLY A 65 -9.50 -6.37 -1.09
N ILE A 66 -9.50 -5.08 -1.45
CA ILE A 66 -8.50 -4.50 -2.35
C ILE A 66 -7.30 -4.02 -1.56
N ILE A 67 -6.12 -4.46 -1.99
CA ILE A 67 -4.81 -4.14 -1.45
C ILE A 67 -3.97 -3.50 -2.54
N LEU A 68 -3.32 -2.37 -2.24
CA LEU A 68 -2.36 -1.73 -3.14
C LEU A 68 -0.94 -1.98 -2.68
N THR A 69 -0.05 -2.14 -3.65
CA THR A 69 1.39 -2.11 -3.43
C THR A 69 2.10 -1.45 -4.62
N ASN A 70 3.38 -1.14 -4.44
CA ASN A 70 4.19 -0.57 -5.51
C ASN A 70 4.40 -1.60 -6.62
N ARG A 71 4.48 -1.16 -7.88
CA ARG A 71 4.68 -2.08 -9.01
C ARG A 71 5.97 -2.88 -8.97
N HIS A 72 7.05 -2.32 -8.41
CA HIS A 72 8.33 -3.02 -8.30
C HIS A 72 8.29 -4.24 -7.36
N VAL A 73 7.25 -4.36 -6.53
CA VAL A 73 7.06 -5.48 -5.61
C VAL A 73 6.66 -6.76 -6.35
N VAL A 74 6.00 -6.60 -7.50
CA VAL A 74 5.48 -7.72 -8.26
C VAL A 74 6.44 -8.02 -9.39
N LYS A 75 7.03 -9.23 -9.33
CA LYS A 75 7.90 -9.75 -10.36
C LYS A 75 7.10 -9.99 -11.65
N ALA A 76 7.80 -9.99 -12.79
CA ALA A 76 7.17 -10.35 -14.05
C ALA A 76 6.70 -11.82 -14.02
N GLY A 77 5.47 -12.06 -14.47
CA GLY A 77 4.87 -13.40 -14.56
C GLY A 77 3.86 -13.69 -13.46
N GLN A 78 3.20 -14.84 -13.58
CA GLN A 78 2.16 -15.25 -12.64
C GLN A 78 2.77 -15.65 -11.30
N VAL A 79 2.29 -15.05 -10.21
CA VAL A 79 2.73 -15.34 -8.84
C VAL A 79 1.57 -15.83 -7.98
N VAL A 80 1.89 -16.69 -7.01
CA VAL A 80 0.99 -16.98 -5.88
C VAL A 80 1.26 -15.95 -4.80
N ALA A 81 0.23 -15.38 -4.19
CA ALA A 81 0.41 -14.31 -3.22
C ALA A 81 -0.47 -14.48 -1.98
N GLU A 82 0.05 -14.03 -0.85
CA GLU A 82 -0.63 -14.05 0.45
C GLU A 82 -0.42 -12.72 1.17
N ALA A 83 -1.45 -12.23 1.83
CA ALA A 83 -1.41 -11.07 2.71
C ALA A 83 -1.41 -11.54 4.17
N MET A 84 -0.39 -11.15 4.92
CA MET A 84 -0.27 -11.40 6.35
C MET A 84 -0.57 -10.12 7.13
N PHE A 85 -1.57 -10.19 8.01
CA PHE A 85 -1.95 -9.11 8.90
C PHE A 85 -1.03 -9.03 10.12
N VAL A 86 -1.07 -7.91 10.85
CA VAL A 86 -0.27 -7.70 12.08
C VAL A 86 -0.56 -8.75 13.17
N ASN A 87 -1.77 -9.31 13.17
CA ASN A 87 -2.18 -10.41 14.06
C ASN A 87 -1.74 -11.81 13.57
N ARG A 88 -0.95 -11.87 12.48
CA ARG A 88 -0.50 -13.11 11.80
C ARG A 88 -1.59 -13.92 11.11
N GLU A 89 -2.77 -13.34 10.90
CA GLU A 89 -3.76 -13.93 10.00
C GLU A 89 -3.25 -13.86 8.57
N GLU A 90 -3.33 -14.98 7.83
CA GLU A 90 -2.90 -15.08 6.44
C GLU A 90 -4.12 -15.23 5.52
N VAL A 91 -4.17 -14.42 4.46
CA VAL A 91 -5.25 -14.44 3.47
C VAL A 91 -4.65 -14.57 2.08
N SER A 92 -5.11 -15.58 1.32
CA SER A 92 -4.72 -15.73 -0.08
C SER A 92 -5.24 -14.57 -0.93
N VAL A 93 -4.36 -14.00 -1.73
CA VAL A 93 -4.67 -12.89 -2.63
C VAL A 93 -4.21 -13.22 -4.04
N TYR A 94 -4.84 -12.63 -5.04
CA TYR A 94 -4.42 -12.75 -6.42
C TYR A 94 -4.16 -11.36 -7.01
N GLU A 95 -3.23 -11.31 -7.96
CA GLU A 95 -3.00 -10.10 -8.74
C GLU A 95 -4.24 -9.84 -9.61
N ALA A 96 -4.84 -8.66 -9.43
CA ALA A 96 -5.94 -8.21 -10.27
C ALA A 96 -5.37 -7.50 -11.52
N PRO A 97 -6.08 -7.52 -12.66
CA PRO A 97 -5.65 -6.80 -13.86
C PRO A 97 -5.38 -5.32 -13.54
N SER A 98 -4.10 -4.92 -13.59
CA SER A 98 -3.70 -3.58 -13.16
C SER A 98 -4.22 -2.50 -14.12
N ILE A 99 -4.80 -1.44 -13.56
CA ILE A 99 -5.21 -0.24 -14.28
C ILE A 99 -3.93 0.59 -14.51
N LYS A 100 -3.58 0.84 -15.78
CA LYS A 100 -2.42 1.62 -16.28
C LYS A 100 -1.71 2.48 -15.20
N GLY A 101 -0.49 2.10 -14.78
CA GLY A 101 0.35 2.89 -13.86
C GLY A 101 1.46 2.11 -13.14
N ASN A 102 2.05 2.75 -12.11
CA ASN A 102 3.11 2.21 -11.23
C ASN A 102 2.57 1.51 -9.97
N VAL A 103 1.28 1.17 -9.94
CA VAL A 103 0.62 0.54 -8.79
C VAL A 103 0.12 -0.83 -9.21
N VAL A 104 0.31 -1.83 -8.34
CA VAL A 104 -0.26 -3.17 -8.52
C VAL A 104 -1.37 -3.39 -7.50
N VAL A 105 -2.43 -4.02 -7.96
CA VAL A 105 -3.64 -4.28 -7.20
C VAL A 105 -3.69 -5.76 -6.88
N PHE A 106 -3.74 -6.10 -5.60
CA PHE A 106 -4.08 -7.43 -5.11
C PHE A 106 -5.53 -7.43 -4.62
N ALA A 107 -6.25 -8.50 -4.92
CA ALA A 107 -7.58 -8.74 -4.38
C ALA A 107 -7.56 -9.98 -3.49
N ALA A 108 -8.10 -9.86 -2.28
CA ALA A 108 -8.29 -10.99 -1.39
C ALA A 108 -9.35 -11.96 -1.93
N LEU A 109 -9.05 -13.25 -1.85
CA LEU A 109 -10.05 -14.30 -2.03
C LEU A 109 -10.98 -14.27 -0.82
N THR A 110 -12.00 -13.42 -0.86
CA THR A 110 -13.09 -13.55 0.12
C THR A 110 -13.79 -14.87 -0.17
N PRO A 111 -13.97 -15.77 0.82
CA PRO A 111 -14.84 -16.91 0.63
C PRO A 111 -16.21 -16.34 0.26
N SER A 112 -16.76 -16.80 -0.86
CA SER A 112 -18.12 -16.42 -1.27
C SER A 112 -19.00 -16.60 -0.04
N ARG A 113 -19.66 -15.52 0.42
CA ARG A 113 -20.78 -15.68 1.35
C ARG A 113 -21.80 -16.55 0.62
N SER A 114 -21.74 -17.86 0.83
CA SER A 114 -22.85 -18.76 0.59
C SER A 114 -24.00 -18.21 1.43
N SER A 115 -25.02 -17.69 0.73
CA SER A 115 -26.29 -17.30 1.32
C SER A 115 -27.06 -18.54 1.76
#